data_AF-L5NZJ6-F1
#
_entry.id   AF-L5NZJ6-F1
#
_cell.length_a   1.000
_cell.length_b   1.000
_cell.length_c   1.000
_cell.angle_alpha   90.00
_cell.angle_beta   90.00
_cell.angle_gamma   90.00
#
_symmetry.space_group_name_H-M   'P 1'
#
loop_
_entity.id
_entity.type
_entity.pdbx_description
1 polymer ?
#
loop_
_entity_poly.entity_id
_entity_poly.type
_entity_poly.pdbx_seq_one_letter_code
_entity_poly.pdbx_strand_id
1 'polypeptide(L)'
;MTGNDDKILELLAQGCLALSKKAIMVNFELSGIDISYSTVKRRLPMLEDAGLVELVREQGGYYRITDQGIAYLNEEFEPPEI
;
A
#
# COMPACT_ATOMS: atom_id res chain seq x y z
N MET A 1 12.21 1.90 -3.47
CA MET A 1 10.81 2.31 -3.78
C MET A 1 10.56 2.28 -5.27
N THR A 2 9.31 2.06 -5.68
CA THR A 2 8.82 2.15 -7.07
C THR A 2 7.58 3.03 -7.12
N GLY A 3 7.26 3.64 -8.28
CA GLY A 3 6.04 4.44 -8.41
C GLY A 3 4.74 3.67 -8.13
N ASN A 4 4.76 2.33 -8.23
CA ASN A 4 3.62 1.50 -7.84
C ASN A 4 3.41 1.46 -6.32
N ASP A 5 4.48 1.62 -5.54
CA ASP A 5 4.38 1.65 -4.09
C ASP A 5 3.70 2.93 -3.62
N ASP A 6 4.11 4.05 -4.19
CA ASP A 6 3.50 5.36 -3.90
C ASP A 6 1.99 5.29 -4.20
N LYS A 7 1.57 4.69 -5.32
CA LYS A 7 0.14 4.50 -5.63
C LYS A 7 -0.60 3.60 -4.64
N ILE A 8 0.05 2.57 -4.11
CA ILE A 8 -0.54 1.71 -3.07
C ILE A 8 -0.71 2.50 -1.77
N LEU A 9 0.30 3.25 -1.36
CA LEU A 9 0.27 4.06 -0.14
C LEU A 9 -0.75 5.20 -0.26
N GLU A 10 -0.75 5.93 -1.37
CA GLU A 10 -1.74 6.99 -1.68
C GLU A 10 -3.18 6.45 -1.56
N LEU A 11 -3.46 5.27 -2.11
CA LEU A 11 -4.78 4.65 -2.03
C LEU A 11 -5.16 4.28 -0.59
N LEU A 12 -4.23 3.71 0.19
CA LEU A 12 -4.49 3.34 1.58
C LEU A 12 -4.63 4.56 2.51
N ALA A 13 -3.94 5.66 2.19
CA ALA A 13 -4.05 6.94 2.88
C ALA A 13 -5.42 7.60 2.65
N GLN A 14 -6.08 7.34 1.52
CA GLN A 14 -7.44 7.82 1.27
C GLN A 14 -8.41 7.19 2.28
N GLY A 15 -8.76 7.98 3.31
CA GLY A 15 -9.73 7.61 4.33
C GLY A 15 -9.21 6.66 5.43
N CYS A 16 -7.89 6.43 5.51
CA CYS A 16 -7.25 5.53 6.49
C CYS A 16 -7.89 4.13 6.53
N LEU A 17 -8.28 3.60 5.37
CA LEU A 17 -9.04 2.37 5.25
C LEU A 17 -8.13 1.14 5.25
N ALA A 18 -8.62 0.05 5.82
CA ALA A 18 -8.04 -1.27 5.64
C ALA A 18 -8.60 -1.92 4.38
N LEU A 19 -7.76 -2.25 3.40
CA LEU A 19 -8.17 -2.85 2.13
C LEU A 19 -7.50 -4.20 1.90
N SER A 20 -8.25 -5.16 1.35
CA SER A 20 -7.67 -6.41 0.89
C SER A 20 -6.86 -6.20 -0.39
N LYS A 21 -5.95 -7.13 -0.70
CA LYS A 21 -5.20 -7.15 -1.98
C LYS A 21 -6.12 -7.04 -3.20
N LYS A 22 -7.29 -7.68 -3.14
CA LYS A 22 -8.28 -7.64 -4.22
C LYS A 22 -8.97 -6.28 -4.30
N ALA A 23 -9.32 -5.68 -3.16
CA ALA A 23 -9.93 -4.35 -3.12
C ALA A 23 -8.98 -3.26 -3.63
N ILE A 24 -7.69 -3.34 -3.29
CA ILE A 24 -6.65 -2.44 -3.82
C ILE A 24 -6.63 -2.51 -5.35
N MET A 25 -6.54 -3.71 -5.92
CA MET A 25 -6.54 -3.90 -7.37
C MET A 25 -7.82 -3.37 -8.04
N VAL A 26 -9.00 -3.64 -7.47
CA VAL A 26 -10.27 -3.13 -8.01
C VAL A 26 -10.31 -1.59 -8.01
N ASN A 27 -9.79 -0.94 -6.97
CA ASN A 27 -9.74 0.53 -6.94
C ASN A 27 -8.78 1.09 -7.99
N PHE A 28 -7.66 0.43 -8.27
CA PHE A 28 -6.77 0.82 -9.37
C PHE A 28 -7.44 0.67 -10.74
N GLU A 29 -8.11 -0.47 -10.99
CA GLU A 29 -8.87 -0.71 -12.23
C GLU A 29 -9.93 0.37 -12.45
N LEU A 30 -10.72 0.69 -11.42
CA LEU A 30 -11.75 1.73 -11.47
C LEU A 30 -11.18 3.14 -11.63
N SER A 31 -9.95 3.36 -11.21
CA SER A 31 -9.24 4.65 -11.32
C SER A 31 -8.41 4.77 -12.60
N GLY A 32 -8.44 3.76 -13.48
CA GLY A 32 -7.65 3.72 -14.72
C GLY A 32 -6.14 3.60 -14.49
N ILE A 33 -5.71 3.12 -13.32
CA ILE A 33 -4.31 2.89 -12.96
C ILE A 33 -3.94 1.45 -13.31
N ASP A 34 -2.94 1.26 -14.17
CA ASP A 34 -2.48 -0.08 -14.58
C ASP A 34 -1.51 -0.69 -13.57
N ILE A 35 -2.06 -1.24 -12.48
CA ILE A 35 -1.30 -2.01 -11.50
C ILE A 35 -1.95 -3.40 -11.34
N SER A 36 -1.22 -4.43 -11.76
CA SER A 36 -1.70 -5.81 -11.69
C SER A 36 -1.85 -6.32 -10.25
N TYR A 37 -2.73 -7.32 -10.05
CA TYR A 37 -2.85 -8.04 -8.78
C TYR A 37 -1.52 -8.67 -8.33
N SER A 38 -0.73 -9.20 -9.27
CA SER A 38 0.58 -9.80 -8.97
C SER A 38 1.57 -8.76 -8.44
N THR A 39 1.51 -7.53 -8.96
CA THR A 39 2.30 -6.40 -8.43
C THR A 39 1.87 -6.07 -7.01
N VAL A 40 0.58 -5.88 -6.74
CA VAL A 40 0.04 -5.60 -5.40
C VAL A 40 0.45 -6.70 -4.41
N LYS A 41 0.28 -7.97 -4.80
CA LYS A 41 0.62 -9.13 -3.96
C LYS A 41 2.11 -9.17 -3.59
N ARG A 42 3.00 -8.76 -4.52
CA ARG A 42 4.45 -8.73 -4.30
C ARG A 42 4.89 -7.54 -3.46
N ARG A 43 4.31 -6.36 -3.68
CA ARG A 43 4.78 -5.12 -3.04
C ARG A 43 4.29 -4.96 -1.60
N LEU A 44 3.08 -5.39 -1.27
CA LEU A 44 2.54 -5.21 0.10
C LEU A 44 3.42 -5.80 1.21
N PRO A 45 3.96 -7.04 1.09
CA PRO A 45 4.89 -7.55 2.10
C PRO A 45 6.17 -6.72 2.23
N MET A 46 6.68 -6.16 1.13
CA MET A 46 7.89 -5.32 1.17
C MET A 46 7.62 -3.98 1.85
N LEU A 47 6.43 -3.40 1.62
CA LEU A 47 5.99 -2.18 2.30
C LEU A 47 5.72 -2.43 3.80
N GLU A 48 5.23 -3.62 4.13
CA GLU A 48 5.03 -4.07 5.52
C GLU A 48 6.38 -4.25 6.22
N ASP A 49 7.35 -4.90 5.58
CA ASP A 49 8.72 -5.06 6.11
C ASP A 49 9.41 -3.70 6.32
N ALA A 50 9.11 -2.69 5.50
CA ALA A 50 9.58 -1.32 5.67
C ALA A 50 8.78 -0.48 6.66
N GLY A 51 7.73 -1.04 7.28
CA GLY A 51 6.89 -0.36 8.27
C GLY A 51 5.92 0.67 7.70
N LEU A 52 5.73 0.74 6.38
CA LEU A 52 4.87 1.74 5.72
C LEU A 52 3.39 1.33 5.69
N VAL A 53 3.13 0.02 5.77
CA VAL A 53 1.79 -0.56 5.93
C VAL A 53 1.82 -1.65 7.00
N GLU A 54 0.65 -2.06 7.47
CA GLU A 54 0.49 -3.17 8.40
C GLU A 54 -0.64 -4.09 7.94
N LEU A 55 -0.45 -5.41 8.10
CA LEU A 55 -1.50 -6.40 7.93
C LEU A 55 -2.42 -6.40 9.16
N VAL A 56 -3.59 -5.76 9.05
CA VAL A 56 -4.55 -5.63 10.16
C VAL A 56 -5.53 -6.81 10.27
N ARG A 57 -5.63 -7.64 9.22
CA ARG A 57 -6.41 -8.89 9.24
C ARG A 57 -5.83 -9.93 8.31
N GLU A 58 -5.36 -11.03 8.89
CA GLU A 58 -4.79 -12.16 8.15
C GLU A 58 -5.80 -12.78 7.18
N GLN A 59 -7.02 -13.04 7.67
CA GLN A 59 -8.09 -13.58 6.83
C GLN A 59 -8.51 -12.55 5.76
N GLY A 60 -8.18 -12.84 4.51
CA GLY A 60 -8.42 -11.95 3.36
C GLY A 60 -7.29 -10.96 3.08
N GLY A 61 -6.25 -10.90 3.91
CA GLY A 61 -5.05 -10.11 3.66
C GLY A 61 -5.32 -8.61 3.58
N TYR A 62 -5.87 -8.02 4.65
CA TYR A 62 -6.20 -6.59 4.70
C TYR A 62 -5.04 -5.77 5.23
N TYR A 63 -4.64 -4.77 4.46
CA TYR A 63 -3.56 -3.85 4.78
C TYR A 63 -4.10 -2.45 5.07
N ARG A 64 -3.43 -1.74 5.99
CA ARG A 64 -3.68 -0.34 6.30
C ARG A 64 -2.35 0.41 6.26
N ILE A 65 -2.37 1.69 5.89
CA ILE A 65 -1.18 2.55 5.99
C ILE A 65 -0.85 2.85 7.45
N THR A 66 0.43 2.92 7.79
CA THR A 66 0.90 3.32 9.12
C THR A 66 1.17 4.83 9.19
N ASP A 67 1.46 5.35 10.38
CA ASP A 67 1.92 6.74 10.54
C ASP A 67 3.24 6.99 9.78
N GLN A 68 4.14 6.00 9.72
CA GLN A 68 5.37 6.07 8.92
C GLN A 68 5.08 6.10 7.42
N GLY A 69 4.07 5.35 6.96
CA GLY A 69 3.60 5.41 5.58
C GLY A 69 3.07 6.78 5.20
N ILE A 70 2.32 7.43 6.11
CA ILE A 70 1.85 8.81 5.90
C ILE A 70 3.03 9.79 5.90
N ALA A 71 3.96 9.67 6.85
CA ALA A 71 5.16 10.51 6.90
C ALA A 71 6.00 10.36 5.61
N TYR A 72 6.13 9.15 5.07
CA TYR A 72 6.80 8.92 3.79
C TYR A 72 6.12 9.71 2.64
N LEU A 73 4.79 9.63 2.53
CA LEU A 73 4.04 10.35 1.50
C LEU A 73 4.16 11.88 1.62
N ASN A 74 4.46 12.39 2.81
CA ASN A 74 4.68 13.81 3.08
C ASN A 74 6.16 14.23 2.94
N GLU A 75 7.05 13.34 2.50
CA GLU A 75 8.50 13.56 2.46
C GLU A 75 9.13 13.83 3.85
N GLU A 76 8.47 13.37 4.91
CA GLU A 76 8.90 13.51 6.32
C GLU A 76 9.66 12.27 6.83
N PHE A 77 9.67 11.18 6.05
CA PHE A 77 10.32 9.93 6.39
C PHE A 77 10.92 9.26 5.14
N GLU A 78 12.16 8.78 5.26
CA GLU A 78 12.83 7.99 4.22
C GLU A 78 12.89 6.51 4.69
N PRO A 79 12.18 5.58 4.04
CA PRO A 79 12.22 4.17 4.39
C PRO A 79 13.56 3.51 4.01
N PRO A 80 13.90 2.38 4.64
CA PRO A 80 15.00 1.55 4.15
C PRO A 80 14.76 1.09 2.70
N GLU A 81 15.85 0.79 1.98
CA GLU A 81 15.81 0.48 0.55
C GLU A 81 15.04 -0.83 0.25
N ILE A 82 13.91 -0.73 -0.47
CA ILE A 82 12.96 -1.84 -0.83
C ILE A 82 12.43 -1.78 -2.28
#